data_AF-A0A7W9Q0J0-F1
#
_entry.id   AF-A0A7W9Q0J0-F1
#
_cell.length_a   1.000
_cell.length_b   1.000
_cell.length_c   1.000
_cell.angle_alpha   90.00
_cell.angle_beta   90.00
_cell.angle_gamma   90.00
#
_symmetry.space_group_name_H-M   'P 1'
#
loop_
_entity.id
_entity.type
_entity.pdbx_description
1 polymer ?
#
loop_
_entity_poly.entity_id
_entity_poly.type
_entity_poly.pdbx_seq_one_letter_code
_entity_poly.pdbx_strand_id
1 'polypeptide(L)'
;MDGTVEGGTAWLEHPDCHGQGTDAFWPDPHAYAAAVRTLHAAGVRTATHAIGDAAVRHVLDTVASLGPGAHGAHRIEHIETAPGELLPCFDELGVAASMQPPHTGYTRDDGTDEWSRRLGEDRAARAWRLRDLREAGATVTLGSDWPIAHYDVRAVLATARRPRGAAAHRPGLTPLQALEGCTSHAAAAAGRPPWPAGSHPAGVPT
;
A
#
# COMPACT_ATOMS: atom_id res chain seq x y z
N MET A 1 4.16 -9.14 6.70
CA MET A 1 3.11 -9.74 7.54
C MET A 1 2.62 -11.02 6.92
N ASP A 2 2.47 -11.03 5.60
CA ASP A 2 2.00 -12.12 4.78
C ASP A 2 2.86 -12.28 3.52
N GLY A 3 2.40 -13.11 2.58
CA GLY A 3 2.91 -13.20 1.22
C GLY A 3 1.91 -12.64 0.21
N THR A 4 1.82 -13.24 -0.97
CA THR A 4 0.98 -12.74 -2.08
C THR A 4 -0.33 -13.51 -2.23
N VAL A 5 -1.33 -12.87 -2.85
CA VAL A 5 -2.65 -13.48 -3.07
C VAL A 5 -2.53 -14.66 -4.02
N GLU A 6 -1.92 -14.49 -5.19
CA GLU A 6 -1.76 -15.54 -6.20
C GLU A 6 -0.89 -16.71 -5.72
N GLY A 7 -0.01 -16.46 -4.75
CA GLY A 7 0.76 -17.50 -4.07
C GLY A 7 -0.01 -18.24 -2.97
N GLY A 8 -1.24 -17.83 -2.65
CA GLY A 8 -2.05 -18.41 -1.58
C GLY A 8 -1.53 -18.13 -0.17
N THR A 9 -0.70 -17.09 0.00
CA THR A 9 0.01 -16.78 1.25
C THR A 9 -0.25 -15.37 1.79
N ALA A 10 -1.04 -14.55 1.07
CA ALA A 10 -1.62 -13.35 1.65
C ALA A 10 -2.49 -13.71 2.86
N TRP A 11 -2.46 -12.88 3.90
CA TRP A 11 -3.23 -13.13 5.12
C TRP A 11 -4.54 -12.36 5.05
N LEU A 12 -5.62 -13.12 4.88
CA LEU A 12 -6.97 -12.67 4.65
C LEU A 12 -7.86 -12.92 5.88
N GLU A 13 -8.89 -12.08 6.06
CA GLU A 13 -9.87 -12.25 7.15
C GLU A 13 -10.72 -13.53 6.98
N HIS A 14 -10.89 -13.95 5.73
CA HIS A 14 -11.61 -15.15 5.35
C HIS A 14 -10.81 -15.93 4.31
N PRO A 15 -10.91 -17.27 4.28
CA PRO A 15 -10.21 -18.07 3.29
C PRO A 15 -10.44 -17.56 1.86
N ASP A 16 -9.44 -17.70 1.02
CA ASP A 16 -9.57 -17.51 -0.42
C ASP A 16 -10.55 -18.57 -1.02
N CYS A 17 -10.88 -18.45 -2.30
CA CYS A 17 -11.78 -19.38 -2.99
C CYS A 17 -11.17 -20.79 -3.16
N HIS A 18 -9.92 -21.00 -2.74
CA HIS A 18 -9.27 -22.31 -2.63
C HIS A 18 -9.20 -22.83 -1.18
N GLY A 19 -9.73 -22.08 -0.21
CA GLY A 19 -9.73 -22.45 1.20
C GLY A 19 -8.40 -22.17 1.92
N GLN A 20 -7.58 -21.26 1.41
CA GLN A 20 -6.24 -20.92 1.93
C GLN A 20 -6.15 -19.45 2.37
N GLY A 21 -4.98 -19.02 2.87
CA GLY A 21 -4.67 -17.61 3.12
C GLY A 21 -5.22 -17.04 4.42
N THR A 22 -5.46 -17.83 5.46
CA THR A 22 -5.97 -17.32 6.76
C THR A 22 -4.89 -17.16 7.83
N ASP A 23 -3.63 -17.43 7.49
CA ASP A 23 -2.51 -17.42 8.43
C ASP A 23 -1.54 -16.28 8.10
N ALA A 24 -1.04 -15.62 9.15
CA ALA A 24 0.06 -14.69 9.02
C ALA A 24 1.34 -15.42 8.58
N PHE A 25 2.13 -14.82 7.71
CA PHE A 25 3.48 -15.32 7.41
C PHE A 25 4.45 -15.05 8.56
N TRP A 26 4.26 -13.95 9.29
CA TRP A 26 5.01 -13.70 10.52
C TRP A 26 4.52 -14.67 11.61
N PRO A 27 5.38 -15.58 12.14
CA PRO A 27 4.92 -16.72 12.95
C PRO A 27 4.13 -16.36 14.21
N ASP A 28 4.46 -15.22 14.83
CA ASP A 28 3.72 -14.67 15.97
C ASP A 28 3.35 -13.19 15.73
N PRO A 29 2.10 -12.88 15.34
CA PRO A 29 1.65 -11.51 15.13
C PRO A 29 1.77 -10.60 16.35
N HIS A 30 1.77 -11.15 17.58
CA HIS A 30 2.02 -10.37 18.79
C HIS A 30 3.50 -10.00 18.95
N ALA A 31 4.41 -10.90 18.57
CA ALA A 31 5.83 -10.59 18.50
C ALA A 31 6.13 -9.53 17.44
N TYR A 32 5.42 -9.54 16.30
CA TYR A 32 5.48 -8.43 15.33
C TYR A 32 5.08 -7.10 16.00
N ALA A 33 3.94 -7.06 16.69
CA ALA A 33 3.48 -5.83 17.35
C ALA A 33 4.46 -5.35 18.44
N ALA A 34 5.07 -6.27 19.18
CA ALA A 34 6.12 -5.96 20.14
C ALA A 34 7.38 -5.37 19.47
N ALA A 35 7.82 -5.94 18.34
CA ALA A 35 8.95 -5.42 17.58
C ALA A 35 8.68 -4.00 17.04
N VAL A 36 7.48 -3.75 16.51
CA VAL A 36 7.08 -2.40 16.07
C VAL A 36 7.09 -1.41 17.23
N ARG A 37 6.56 -1.78 18.42
CA ARG A 37 6.64 -0.95 19.63
C ARG A 37 8.08 -0.61 20.01
N THR A 38 8.98 -1.60 20.01
CA THR A 38 10.40 -1.38 20.33
C THR A 38 11.06 -0.44 19.33
N LEU A 39 10.84 -0.64 18.02
CA LEU A 39 11.39 0.22 16.98
C LEU A 39 10.84 1.64 17.07
N HIS A 40 9.54 1.79 17.28
CA HIS A 40 8.90 3.09 17.45
C HIS A 40 9.48 3.86 18.65
N ALA A 41 9.61 3.21 19.81
CA ALA A 41 10.20 3.84 21.01
C ALA A 41 11.66 4.27 20.80
N ALA A 42 12.39 3.62 19.89
CA ALA A 42 13.74 3.99 19.48
C ALA A 42 13.79 5.06 18.37
N GLY A 43 12.64 5.59 17.93
CA GLY A 43 12.54 6.55 16.83
C GLY A 43 12.75 5.93 15.44
N VAL A 44 12.68 4.61 15.32
CA VAL A 44 12.86 3.88 14.06
C VAL A 44 11.52 3.69 13.37
N ARG A 45 11.42 4.25 12.16
CA ARG A 45 10.28 4.10 11.25
C ARG A 45 10.23 2.68 10.69
N THR A 46 9.04 2.11 10.56
CA THR A 46 8.87 0.77 9.96
C THR A 46 8.19 0.84 8.60
N ALA A 47 8.54 -0.13 7.76
CA ALA A 47 7.90 -0.41 6.49
C ALA A 47 7.44 -1.87 6.55
N THR A 48 6.13 -2.10 6.48
CA THR A 48 5.59 -3.44 6.66
C THR A 48 4.90 -3.90 5.38
N HIS A 49 5.39 -4.99 4.81
CA HIS A 49 4.69 -5.73 3.76
C HIS A 49 3.35 -6.25 4.27
N ALA A 50 2.24 -5.84 3.66
CA ALA A 50 0.90 -6.37 3.93
C ALA A 50 0.04 -6.32 2.65
N ILE A 51 -0.33 -7.48 2.12
CA ILE A 51 -1.14 -7.59 0.89
C ILE A 51 -2.61 -7.85 1.21
N GLY A 52 -2.87 -8.84 2.07
CA GLY A 52 -4.21 -9.27 2.47
C GLY A 52 -4.85 -8.35 3.51
N ASP A 53 -6.18 -8.40 3.59
CA ASP A 53 -6.96 -7.49 4.43
C ASP A 53 -6.72 -7.71 5.94
N ALA A 54 -6.56 -8.96 6.40
CA ALA A 54 -6.18 -9.24 7.78
C ALA A 54 -4.78 -8.73 8.12
N ALA A 55 -3.81 -8.88 7.21
CA ALA A 55 -2.47 -8.31 7.40
C ALA A 55 -2.50 -6.79 7.52
N VAL A 56 -3.23 -6.10 6.61
CA VAL A 56 -3.35 -4.63 6.64
C VAL A 56 -3.98 -4.17 7.95
N ARG A 57 -5.10 -4.80 8.37
CA ARG A 57 -5.77 -4.50 9.64
C ARG A 57 -4.83 -4.66 10.83
N HIS A 58 -4.10 -5.78 10.91
CA HIS A 58 -3.19 -6.06 12.02
C HIS A 58 -2.09 -5.00 12.15
N VAL A 59 -1.57 -4.50 11.04
CA VAL A 59 -0.57 -3.41 11.06
C VAL A 59 -1.18 -2.10 11.52
N LEU A 60 -2.38 -1.75 11.03
CA LEU A 60 -3.09 -0.54 11.46
C LEU A 60 -3.40 -0.58 12.97
N ASP A 61 -3.92 -1.71 13.47
CA ASP A 61 -4.19 -1.91 14.91
C ASP A 61 -2.91 -1.83 15.75
N THR A 62 -1.81 -2.39 15.24
CA THR A 62 -0.49 -2.30 15.87
C THR A 62 -0.06 -0.83 16.00
N VAL A 63 -0.15 -0.04 14.93
CA VAL A 63 0.24 1.37 14.94
C VAL A 63 -0.70 2.19 15.83
N ALA A 64 -2.01 1.93 15.80
CA ALA A 64 -2.98 2.58 16.68
C ALA A 64 -2.63 2.38 18.17
N SER A 65 -2.14 1.19 18.54
CA SER A 65 -1.73 0.88 19.92
C SER A 65 -0.51 1.68 20.43
N LEU A 66 0.25 2.32 19.53
CA LEU A 66 1.41 3.15 19.88
C LEU A 66 1.01 4.54 20.40
N GLY A 67 -0.24 4.96 20.13
CA GLY A 67 -0.75 6.27 20.47
C GLY A 67 -0.29 7.39 19.52
N PRO A 68 -0.64 8.66 19.82
CA PRO A 68 -0.48 9.79 18.89
C PRO A 68 0.95 10.07 18.44
N GLY A 69 1.97 9.63 19.21
CA GLY A 69 3.39 9.79 18.86
C GLY A 69 3.83 9.01 17.63
N ALA A 70 3.03 8.04 17.17
CA ALA A 70 3.30 7.24 15.98
C ALA A 70 2.82 7.86 14.66
N HIS A 71 2.08 8.98 14.73
CA HIS A 71 1.54 9.62 13.54
C HIS A 71 2.66 9.99 12.55
N GLY A 72 2.51 9.55 11.30
CA GLY A 72 3.48 9.85 10.26
C GLY A 72 4.78 9.03 10.34
N ALA A 73 4.92 8.07 11.25
CA ALA A 73 6.17 7.32 11.48
C ALA A 73 6.27 6.00 10.70
N HIS A 74 5.14 5.38 10.34
CA HIS A 74 5.10 4.01 9.81
C HIS A 74 4.42 3.98 8.43
N ARG A 75 4.74 2.96 7.63
CA ARG A 75 4.09 2.73 6.33
C ARG A 75 3.80 1.26 6.09
N ILE A 76 2.77 1.03 5.29
CA ILE A 76 2.37 -0.30 4.81
C ILE A 76 2.68 -0.37 3.32
N GLU A 77 3.29 -1.47 2.89
CA GLU A 77 3.63 -1.75 1.50
C GLU A 77 2.56 -2.64 0.85
N HIS A 78 2.29 -2.41 -0.44
CA HIS A 78 1.41 -3.15 -1.35
C HIS A 78 -0.08 -2.85 -1.21
N ILE A 79 -0.75 -3.33 -0.15
CA ILE A 79 -2.18 -3.08 0.12
C ILE A 79 -3.04 -3.44 -1.11
N GLU A 80 -2.83 -4.63 -1.68
CA GLU A 80 -3.45 -4.98 -2.97
C GLU A 80 -4.95 -5.17 -2.84
N THR A 81 -5.45 -5.62 -1.67
CA THR A 81 -6.87 -5.64 -1.34
C THR A 81 -7.08 -5.15 0.08
N ALA A 82 -8.04 -4.23 0.27
CA ALA A 82 -8.44 -3.75 1.58
C ALA A 82 -9.92 -3.36 1.59
N PRO A 83 -10.68 -3.76 2.63
CA PRO A 83 -12.06 -3.34 2.79
C PRO A 83 -12.15 -1.83 3.10
N GLY A 84 -13.30 -1.24 2.79
CA GLY A 84 -13.45 0.23 2.77
C GLY A 84 -13.30 0.89 4.13
N GLU A 85 -13.68 0.20 5.20
CA GLU A 85 -13.57 0.69 6.55
C GLU A 85 -12.12 0.86 7.03
N LEU A 86 -11.14 0.22 6.37
CA LEU A 86 -9.72 0.39 6.72
C LEU A 86 -9.08 1.63 6.09
N LEU A 87 -9.65 2.18 5.02
CA LEU A 87 -8.99 3.26 4.28
C LEU A 87 -8.83 4.56 5.09
N PRO A 88 -9.85 5.04 5.86
CA PRO A 88 -9.72 6.24 6.68
C PRO A 88 -8.63 6.12 7.76
N CYS A 89 -8.38 4.91 8.27
CA CYS A 89 -7.38 4.66 9.31
C CYS A 89 -5.96 5.07 8.87
N PHE A 90 -5.64 5.06 7.57
CA PHE A 90 -4.34 5.50 7.07
C PHE A 90 -4.09 7.00 7.34
N ASP A 91 -5.10 7.85 7.19
CA ASP A 91 -5.00 9.28 7.50
C ASP A 91 -5.00 9.52 9.02
N GLU A 92 -5.96 8.90 9.73
CA GLU A 92 -6.13 9.02 11.18
C GLU A 92 -4.85 8.64 11.94
N LEU A 93 -4.17 7.58 11.51
CA LEU A 93 -2.94 7.09 12.12
C LEU A 93 -1.68 7.68 11.48
N GLY A 94 -1.80 8.43 10.38
CA GLY A 94 -0.66 8.92 9.61
C GLY A 94 0.21 7.79 9.03
N VAL A 95 -0.37 6.62 8.78
CA VAL A 95 0.31 5.51 8.14
C VAL A 95 0.36 5.77 6.64
N ALA A 96 1.55 5.85 6.05
CA ALA A 96 1.65 6.02 4.61
C ALA A 96 1.27 4.71 3.88
N ALA A 97 0.48 4.84 2.80
CA ALA A 97 0.14 3.75 1.90
C ALA A 97 1.15 3.71 0.75
N SER A 98 2.08 2.76 0.78
CA SER A 98 3.13 2.60 -0.23
C SER A 98 2.74 1.51 -1.21
N MET A 99 2.35 1.91 -2.43
CA MET A 99 1.67 1.02 -3.38
C MET A 99 2.42 0.91 -4.71
N GLN A 100 2.24 -0.21 -5.40
CA GLN A 100 2.90 -0.49 -6.67
C GLN A 100 1.90 -0.69 -7.82
N PRO A 101 1.41 0.41 -8.43
CA PRO A 101 0.49 0.36 -9.56
C PRO A 101 0.90 -0.55 -10.73
N PRO A 102 2.20 -0.75 -11.06
CA PRO A 102 2.58 -1.71 -12.09
C PRO A 102 2.07 -3.14 -11.85
N HIS A 103 1.87 -3.56 -10.58
CA HIS A 103 1.39 -4.90 -10.23
C HIS A 103 -0.02 -5.17 -10.78
N THR A 104 -0.83 -4.12 -10.96
CA THR A 104 -2.15 -4.22 -11.60
C THR A 104 -2.08 -4.86 -13.00
N GLY A 105 -0.94 -4.73 -13.70
CA GLY A 105 -0.70 -5.34 -15.00
C GLY A 105 -0.39 -6.84 -14.98
N TYR A 106 -0.21 -7.46 -13.81
CA TYR A 106 -0.05 -8.90 -13.64
C TYR A 106 -1.38 -9.63 -13.42
N THR A 107 -2.47 -8.88 -13.28
CA THR A 107 -3.84 -9.41 -13.22
C THR A 107 -4.58 -9.16 -14.53
N ARG A 108 -5.74 -9.78 -14.71
CA ARG A 108 -6.57 -9.67 -15.90
C ARG A 108 -7.91 -9.02 -15.54
N ASP A 109 -8.44 -8.22 -16.46
CA ASP A 109 -9.71 -7.53 -16.29
C ASP A 109 -10.90 -8.50 -16.33
N ASP A 110 -10.76 -9.61 -17.06
CA ASP A 110 -11.72 -10.72 -17.09
C ASP A 110 -11.71 -11.62 -15.84
N GLY A 111 -10.85 -11.33 -14.86
CA GLY A 111 -10.74 -12.07 -13.61
C GLY A 111 -10.25 -13.52 -13.75
N THR A 112 -9.68 -13.89 -14.91
CA THR A 112 -9.22 -15.26 -15.17
C THR A 112 -7.84 -15.58 -14.60
N ASP A 113 -7.13 -14.58 -14.07
CA ASP A 113 -5.87 -14.76 -13.39
C ASP A 113 -6.03 -15.33 -11.98
N GLU A 114 -4.95 -15.85 -11.41
CA GLU A 114 -4.95 -16.54 -10.13
C GLU A 114 -5.26 -15.61 -8.94
N TRP A 115 -4.79 -14.36 -8.99
CA TRP A 115 -5.07 -13.36 -7.94
C TRP A 115 -6.58 -13.12 -7.85
N SER A 116 -7.22 -12.90 -9.00
CA SER A 116 -8.66 -12.67 -9.09
C SER A 116 -9.47 -13.90 -8.70
N ARG A 117 -9.07 -15.10 -9.15
CA ARG A 117 -9.76 -16.36 -8.82
C ARG A 117 -9.74 -16.67 -7.33
N ARG A 118 -8.62 -16.42 -6.64
CA ARG A 118 -8.50 -16.63 -5.19
C ARG A 118 -9.37 -15.67 -4.40
N LEU A 119 -9.43 -14.40 -4.79
CA LEU A 119 -10.25 -13.44 -4.06
C LEU A 119 -11.75 -13.59 -4.35
N GLY A 120 -12.10 -14.03 -5.57
CA GLY A 120 -13.47 -14.00 -6.06
C GLY A 120 -13.91 -12.57 -6.37
N GLU A 121 -15.05 -12.44 -7.06
CA GLU A 121 -15.52 -11.17 -7.64
C GLU A 121 -15.57 -10.03 -6.60
N ASP A 122 -16.22 -10.25 -5.46
CA ASP A 122 -16.44 -9.22 -4.44
C ASP A 122 -15.14 -8.67 -3.85
N ARG A 123 -14.16 -9.54 -3.55
CA ARG A 123 -12.89 -9.12 -2.94
C ARG A 123 -11.90 -8.62 -3.99
N ALA A 124 -11.94 -9.17 -5.21
CA ALA A 124 -11.16 -8.70 -6.34
C ALA A 124 -11.62 -7.30 -6.80
N ALA A 125 -12.90 -6.95 -6.65
CA ALA A 125 -13.40 -5.60 -6.90
C ALA A 125 -12.71 -4.53 -6.05
N ARG A 126 -12.03 -4.92 -4.95
CA ARG A 126 -11.27 -4.05 -4.04
C ARG A 126 -9.79 -3.93 -4.41
N ALA A 127 -9.39 -4.33 -5.61
CA ALA A 127 -8.00 -4.31 -6.08
C ALA A 127 -7.40 -2.89 -6.12
N TRP A 128 -6.18 -2.72 -5.61
CA TRP A 128 -5.35 -1.51 -5.68
C TRP A 128 -6.13 -0.19 -5.60
N ARG A 129 -6.77 0.08 -4.44
CA ARG A 129 -7.64 1.26 -4.21
C ARG A 129 -6.87 2.59 -4.04
N LEU A 130 -5.94 2.87 -4.96
CA LEU A 130 -5.05 4.05 -4.97
C LEU A 130 -5.81 5.37 -4.79
N ARG A 131 -6.86 5.57 -5.59
CA ARG A 131 -7.64 6.81 -5.57
C ARG A 131 -8.47 6.93 -4.30
N ASP A 132 -9.08 5.85 -3.84
CA ASP A 132 -9.89 5.85 -2.63
C ASP A 132 -9.03 6.15 -1.38
N LEU A 133 -7.83 5.57 -1.29
CA LEU A 133 -6.87 5.89 -0.22
C LEU A 133 -6.50 7.38 -0.25
N ARG A 134 -6.25 7.92 -1.45
CA ARG A 134 -5.96 9.35 -1.61
C ARG A 134 -7.14 10.23 -1.20
N GLU A 135 -8.37 9.83 -1.51
CA GLU A 135 -9.59 10.56 -1.13
C GLU A 135 -9.94 10.42 0.35
N ALA A 136 -9.51 9.32 0.99
CA ALA A 136 -9.60 9.13 2.43
C ALA A 136 -8.55 9.95 3.23
N GLY A 137 -7.71 10.76 2.56
CA GLY A 137 -6.71 11.61 3.20
C GLY A 137 -5.31 10.99 3.28
N ALA A 138 -5.15 9.71 2.96
CA ALA A 138 -3.89 9.00 3.15
C ALA A 138 -2.73 9.62 2.35
N THR A 139 -1.53 9.55 2.95
CA THR A 139 -0.27 9.77 2.22
C THR A 139 -0.01 8.57 1.33
N VAL A 140 -0.41 8.64 0.07
CA VAL A 140 -0.19 7.59 -0.94
C VAL A 140 1.16 7.83 -1.61
N THR A 141 2.11 6.91 -1.43
CA THR A 141 3.38 6.86 -2.13
C THR A 141 3.41 5.72 -3.14
N LEU A 142 4.13 5.92 -4.25
CA LEU A 142 4.12 5.02 -5.40
C LEU A 142 5.52 4.49 -5.70
N GLY A 143 5.62 3.20 -5.98
CA GLY A 143 6.85 2.53 -6.39
C GLY A 143 6.62 1.44 -7.43
N SER A 144 7.68 0.74 -7.81
CA SER A 144 7.61 -0.42 -8.72
C SER A 144 7.89 -1.76 -8.06
N ASP A 145 8.43 -1.78 -6.82
CA ASP A 145 8.96 -3.00 -6.19
C ASP A 145 9.96 -3.74 -7.11
N TRP A 146 10.91 -2.99 -7.68
CA TRP A 146 11.96 -3.59 -8.51
C TRP A 146 12.79 -4.60 -7.68
N PRO A 147 13.06 -5.81 -8.20
CA PRO A 147 12.95 -6.23 -9.59
C PRO A 147 11.65 -6.97 -9.98
N ILE A 148 10.62 -6.97 -9.14
CA ILE A 148 9.35 -7.62 -9.44
C ILE A 148 8.67 -6.94 -10.64
N ALA A 149 8.50 -5.61 -10.59
CA ALA A 149 8.11 -4.81 -11.74
C ALA A 149 9.20 -3.83 -12.18
N HIS A 150 9.18 -3.46 -13.47
CA HIS A 150 10.21 -2.64 -14.10
C HIS A 150 10.45 -1.31 -13.36
N TYR A 151 11.71 -0.92 -13.18
CA TYR A 151 12.13 0.27 -12.41
C TYR A 151 11.71 1.63 -13.03
N ASP A 152 11.04 1.63 -14.19
CA ASP A 152 10.78 2.86 -14.93
C ASP A 152 9.63 3.63 -14.29
N VAL A 153 9.94 4.78 -13.69
CA VAL A 153 8.95 5.65 -13.04
C VAL A 153 7.83 6.07 -13.99
N ARG A 154 8.06 6.13 -15.30
CA ARG A 154 7.02 6.43 -16.29
C ARG A 154 5.95 5.34 -16.32
N ALA A 155 6.33 4.07 -16.12
CA ALA A 155 5.39 2.96 -16.01
C ALA A 155 4.56 3.06 -14.72
N VAL A 156 5.19 3.42 -13.60
CA VAL A 156 4.49 3.68 -12.32
C VAL A 156 3.46 4.80 -12.49
N LEU A 157 3.87 5.95 -13.05
CA LEU A 157 2.97 7.08 -13.28
C LEU A 157 1.82 6.72 -14.23
N ALA A 158 2.10 5.99 -15.31
CA ALA A 158 1.09 5.59 -16.28
C ALA A 158 0.05 4.64 -15.66
N THR A 159 0.49 3.63 -14.91
CA THR A 159 -0.38 2.64 -14.28
C THR A 159 -1.11 3.18 -13.05
N ALA A 160 -0.55 4.14 -12.32
CA ALA A 160 -1.25 4.85 -11.24
C ALA A 160 -2.44 5.67 -11.76
N ARG A 161 -2.30 6.23 -12.97
CA ARG A 161 -3.33 7.02 -13.63
C ARG A 161 -4.36 6.19 -14.37
N ARG A 162 -3.94 5.04 -14.90
CA ARG A 162 -4.77 4.10 -15.64
C ARG A 162 -4.40 2.68 -15.18
N PRO A 163 -4.96 2.24 -14.04
CA PRO A 163 -4.76 0.89 -13.56
C PRO A 163 -5.18 -0.15 -14.61
N ARG A 164 -4.63 -1.35 -14.52
CA ARG A 164 -4.94 -2.47 -15.43
C ARG A 164 -5.54 -3.64 -14.65
N GLY A 165 -5.86 -4.72 -15.37
CA GLY A 165 -6.30 -5.98 -14.78
C GLY A 165 -7.50 -5.81 -13.86
N ALA A 166 -7.48 -6.44 -12.68
CA ALA A 166 -8.56 -6.38 -11.71
C ALA A 166 -8.90 -4.94 -11.25
N ALA A 167 -7.96 -3.99 -11.37
CA ALA A 167 -8.19 -2.59 -11.04
C ALA A 167 -8.61 -1.72 -12.24
N ALA A 168 -8.75 -2.27 -13.46
CA ALA A 168 -8.97 -1.50 -14.70
C ALA A 168 -10.22 -0.60 -14.68
N HIS A 169 -11.25 -1.01 -13.94
CA HIS A 169 -12.50 -0.25 -13.81
C HIS A 169 -12.49 0.76 -12.66
N ARG A 170 -11.41 0.82 -11.86
CA ARG A 170 -11.26 1.78 -10.78
C ARG A 170 -10.76 3.13 -11.30
N PRO A 171 -11.18 4.25 -10.69
CA PRO A 171 -10.61 5.54 -11.03
C PRO A 171 -9.12 5.58 -10.65
N GLY A 172 -8.29 6.01 -11.59
CA GLY A 172 -6.88 6.27 -11.32
C GLY A 172 -6.64 7.60 -10.60
N LEU A 173 -5.39 7.81 -10.19
CA LEU A 173 -4.94 9.08 -9.66
C LEU A 173 -4.96 10.18 -10.73
N THR A 174 -5.12 11.44 -10.31
CA THR A 174 -4.86 12.58 -11.20
C THR A 174 -3.36 12.67 -11.53
N PRO A 175 -2.96 13.40 -12.59
CA PRO A 175 -1.54 13.60 -12.89
C PRO A 175 -0.73 14.18 -11.74
N LEU A 176 -1.29 15.15 -11.01
CA LEU A 176 -0.63 15.74 -9.85
C LEU A 176 -0.50 14.73 -8.71
N GLN A 177 -1.57 14.01 -8.37
CA GLN A 177 -1.55 12.99 -7.31
C GLN A 177 -0.52 11.89 -7.59
N ALA A 178 -0.42 11.44 -8.85
CA ALA A 178 0.57 10.46 -9.25
C ALA A 178 2.01 11.01 -9.13
N LEU A 179 2.23 12.26 -9.54
CA LEU A 179 3.53 12.90 -9.40
C LEU A 179 3.94 13.07 -7.91
N GLU A 180 3.02 13.53 -7.07
CA GLU A 180 3.22 13.64 -5.61
C GLU A 180 3.56 12.29 -4.99
N GLY A 181 2.86 11.22 -5.41
CA GLY A 181 3.09 9.86 -4.94
C GLY A 181 4.50 9.34 -5.20
N CYS A 182 5.08 9.68 -6.35
CA CYS A 182 6.47 9.35 -6.71
C CYS A 182 7.51 10.34 -6.17
N THR A 183 7.09 11.49 -5.60
CA THR A 183 8.00 12.56 -5.17
C THR A 183 7.79 12.96 -3.72
N SER A 184 6.96 13.96 -3.44
CA SER A 184 6.77 14.55 -2.11
C SER A 184 6.27 13.52 -1.09
N HIS A 185 5.32 12.65 -1.44
CA HIS A 185 4.85 11.61 -0.52
C HIS A 185 5.87 10.50 -0.34
N ALA A 186 6.64 10.15 -1.39
CA ALA A 186 7.73 9.19 -1.25
C ALA A 186 8.81 9.70 -0.29
N ALA A 187 9.15 10.99 -0.40
CA ALA A 187 10.07 11.64 0.54
C ALA A 187 9.51 11.66 1.96
N ALA A 188 8.23 12.04 2.14
CA ALA A 188 7.58 12.07 3.45
C ALA A 188 7.49 10.68 4.10
N ALA A 189 7.09 9.65 3.34
CA ALA A 189 7.03 8.27 3.80
C ALA A 189 8.41 7.73 4.23
N ALA A 190 9.48 8.17 3.55
CA ALA A 190 10.87 7.90 3.90
C ALA A 190 11.38 8.74 5.10
N GLY A 191 10.55 9.59 5.70
CA GLY A 191 10.91 10.43 6.85
C GLY A 191 11.76 11.65 6.50
N ARG A 192 11.78 12.07 5.22
CA ARG A 192 12.45 13.31 4.82
C ARG A 192 11.55 14.51 5.14
N PRO A 193 12.12 15.62 5.65
CA PRO A 193 11.35 16.84 5.86
C PRO A 193 10.84 17.38 4.52
N PRO A 194 9.71 18.12 4.53
CA PRO A 194 9.25 18.82 3.35
C PRO A 194 10.36 19.79 2.89
N TRP A 195 10.43 19.95 1.57
CA TRP A 195 11.37 20.90 0.99
C TRP A 195 11.03 22.33 1.46
N PRO A 196 12.02 23.17 1.84
CA PRO A 196 11.74 24.51 2.32
C PRO A 196 10.95 25.31 1.28
N ALA A 197 9.86 25.96 1.69
CA ALA A 197 9.09 26.82 0.80
C ALA A 197 10.02 27.86 0.13
N GLY A 198 9.99 27.94 -1.21
CA GLY A 198 10.79 28.90 -2.00
C GLY A 198 12.14 28.39 -2.52
N SER A 199 12.52 27.13 -2.28
CA SER A 199 13.79 26.59 -2.78
C SER A 199 13.63 25.72 -4.04
N HIS A 200 12.84 26.14 -5.04
CA HIS A 200 13.02 25.53 -6.36
C HIS A 200 14.49 25.70 -6.78
N PRO A 201 15.19 24.64 -7.21
CA PRO A 201 16.49 24.84 -7.83
C PRO A 201 16.28 25.74 -9.04
N ALA A 202 16.77 26.98 -8.95
CA ALA A 202 16.86 27.86 -10.08
C ALA A 202 17.73 27.16 -11.14
N GLY A 203 17.11 26.63 -12.21
CA GLY A 203 17.87 26.06 -13.31
C GLY A 203 17.30 24.82 -14.01
N VAL A 204 15.98 24.64 -14.11
CA VAL A 204 15.44 23.81 -15.20
C VAL A 204 15.09 24.76 -16.35
N PRO A 205 15.85 24.77 -17.46
CA PRO A 205 15.52 25.61 -18.61
C PRO A 205 14.18 25.17 -19.20
N THR A 206 13.36 26.15 -19.57
CA THR A 206 12.14 26.00 -20.37
C THR A 206 12.44 25.46 -21.76
#